data_AF-A0A2U9INA0-F1
#
_entry.id   AF-A0A2U9INA0-F1
#
_cell.length_a   1.000
_cell.length_b   1.000
_cell.length_c   1.000
_cell.angle_alpha   90.00
_cell.angle_beta   90.00
_cell.angle_gamma   90.00
#
_symmetry.space_group_name_H-M   'P 1'
#
loop_
_entity.id
_entity.type
_entity.pdbx_description
1 polymer ?
#
loop_
_entity_poly.entity_id
_entity_poly.type
_entity_poly.pdbx_seq_one_letter_code
_entity_poly.pdbx_strand_id
1 'polypeptide(L)'
;MRVYIMALELENVNRKFLDKLGFKVQDKPIDGYEIAYRYIPINSVKEVILFKIENGKEIEIGSFSNKDNALDVAKALEKYPARVVEEILQTLK
;
A
#
# COMPACT_ATOMS: atom_id res chain seq x y z
N MET A 1 28.10 -4.72 -19.07
CA MET A 1 27.25 -4.66 -17.87
C MET A 1 26.38 -3.42 -17.98
N ARG A 2 25.10 -3.60 -18.34
CA ARG A 2 24.08 -2.54 -18.34
C ARG A 2 22.89 -3.09 -17.58
N VAL A 3 22.55 -2.40 -16.49
CA VAL A 3 21.54 -2.78 -15.51
C VAL A 3 20.16 -2.63 -16.18
N TYR A 4 19.55 -3.75 -16.55
CA TYR A 4 18.13 -3.84 -16.92
C TYR A 4 17.38 -4.42 -15.71
N ILE A 5 17.27 -3.65 -14.63
CA ILE A 5 16.52 -4.07 -13.43
C ILE A 5 15.63 -2.90 -12.96
N MET A 6 14.86 -2.28 -13.85
CA MET A 6 13.90 -1.23 -13.45
C MET A 6 12.64 -1.17 -14.34
N ALA A 7 12.45 -2.11 -15.27
CA ALA A 7 11.34 -2.06 -16.22
C ALA A 7 10.37 -3.25 -16.15
N LEU A 8 10.74 -4.36 -15.50
CA LEU A 8 9.92 -5.59 -15.48
C LEU A 8 8.90 -5.68 -14.32
N GLU A 9 8.88 -4.74 -13.38
CA GLU A 9 8.13 -4.90 -12.12
C GLU A 9 6.80 -4.14 -12.02
N LEU A 10 6.38 -3.40 -13.05
CA LEU A 10 5.18 -2.54 -13.00
C LEU A 10 3.90 -3.19 -13.55
N GLU A 11 3.95 -4.35 -14.20
CA GLU A 11 2.78 -4.94 -14.87
C GLU A 11 1.77 -5.63 -13.93
N ASN A 12 2.06 -5.79 -12.63
CA ASN A 12 1.17 -6.48 -11.67
C ASN A 12 0.98 -5.72 -10.34
N VAL A 13 1.06 -4.39 -10.36
CA VAL A 13 0.76 -3.57 -9.19
C VAL A 13 -0.72 -3.23 -9.18
N ASN A 14 -1.46 -3.84 -8.25
CA ASN A 14 -2.85 -3.49 -7.98
C ASN A 14 -2.92 -2.25 -7.09
N ARG A 15 -4.00 -1.48 -7.21
CA ARG A 15 -4.21 -0.26 -6.44
C ARG A 15 -5.59 -0.22 -5.84
N LYS A 16 -5.69 0.28 -4.61
CA LYS A 16 -6.95 0.61 -3.95
C LYS A 16 -6.87 2.05 -3.48
N PHE A 17 -7.96 2.78 -3.62
CA PHE A 17 -8.06 4.15 -3.16
C PHE A 17 -8.99 4.23 -1.95
N LEU A 18 -8.59 5.00 -0.95
CA LEU A 18 -9.38 5.26 0.25
C LEU A 18 -9.55 6.78 0.43
N ASP A 19 -10.71 7.22 0.92
CA ASP A 19 -10.91 8.60 1.33
C ASP A 19 -10.12 8.96 2.61
N LYS A 20 -10.24 10.21 3.09
CA LYS A 20 -9.60 10.69 4.34
C LYS A 20 -9.94 9.85 5.57
N LEU A 21 -11.10 9.18 5.58
CA LEU A 21 -11.61 8.40 6.69
C LEU A 21 -11.25 6.90 6.56
N GLY A 22 -10.66 6.50 5.44
CA GLY A 22 -10.25 5.12 5.15
C GLY A 22 -11.32 4.28 4.46
N PHE A 23 -12.37 4.88 3.87
CA PHE A 23 -13.38 4.16 3.09
C PHE A 23 -12.96 4.02 1.63
N LYS A 24 -13.23 2.85 1.04
CA LYS A 24 -12.95 2.58 -0.37
C LYS A 24 -13.69 3.55 -1.29
N VAL A 25 -12.93 4.13 -2.21
CA VAL A 25 -13.43 4.96 -3.31
C VAL A 25 -12.98 4.37 -4.64
N GLN A 26 -13.75 4.62 -5.70
CA GLN A 26 -13.48 4.06 -7.03
C GLN A 26 -12.32 4.81 -7.71
N ASP A 27 -12.31 6.13 -7.57
CA ASP A 27 -11.33 7.02 -8.20
C ASP A 27 -10.28 7.50 -7.21
N LYS A 28 -9.13 7.92 -7.74
CA LYS A 28 -8.05 8.51 -6.94
C LYS A 28 -8.52 9.81 -6.28
N PRO A 29 -8.57 9.89 -4.94
CA PRO A 29 -9.04 11.09 -4.27
C PRO A 29 -7.99 12.20 -4.34
N ILE A 30 -8.44 13.46 -4.28
CA ILE A 30 -7.55 14.62 -4.12
C ILE A 30 -6.88 14.60 -2.74
N ASP A 31 -7.59 14.07 -1.75
CA ASP A 31 -7.06 13.85 -0.41
C ASP A 31 -7.56 12.52 0.15
N GLY A 32 -6.66 11.66 0.63
CA GLY A 32 -7.00 10.33 1.10
C GLY A 32 -5.77 9.43 1.15
N TYR A 33 -5.93 8.19 0.71
CA TYR A 33 -4.86 7.19 0.70
C TYR A 33 -4.90 6.34 -0.57
N GLU A 34 -3.75 5.88 -0.99
CA GLU A 34 -3.57 4.88 -2.04
C GLU A 34 -2.80 3.69 -1.45
N ILE A 35 -3.36 2.49 -1.62
CA ILE A 35 -2.73 1.23 -1.24
C ILE A 35 -2.33 0.54 -2.54
N ALA A 36 -1.03 0.58 -2.85
CA ALA A 36 -0.47 -0.19 -3.94
C ALA A 36 -0.03 -1.55 -3.42
N TYR A 37 -0.33 -2.64 -4.12
CA TYR A 37 0.07 -3.97 -3.68
C TYR A 37 0.37 -4.90 -4.84
N ARG A 38 1.31 -5.81 -4.62
CA ARG A 38 1.70 -6.83 -5.58
C ARG A 38 1.95 -8.16 -4.89
N TYR A 39 1.74 -9.24 -5.63
CA TYR A 39 2.11 -10.58 -5.20
C TYR A 39 3.34 -11.01 -5.99
N ILE A 40 4.41 -11.36 -5.29
CA ILE A 40 5.67 -11.88 -5.82
C ILE A 40 5.61 -13.41 -5.69
N PRO A 41 5.36 -14.14 -6.79
CA PRO A 41 5.11 -15.58 -6.73
C PRO A 41 6.33 -16.38 -6.28
N ILE A 42 7.53 -15.92 -6.66
CA ILE A 42 8.81 -16.63 -6.46
C ILE A 42 9.05 -16.92 -4.96
N ASN A 43 8.65 -16.00 -4.09
CA ASN A 43 8.85 -16.11 -2.65
C ASN A 43 7.54 -16.17 -1.86
N SER A 44 6.40 -16.29 -2.55
CA SER A 44 5.04 -16.14 -1.99
C SER A 44 4.88 -14.88 -1.11
N VAL A 45 5.55 -13.80 -1.51
CA VAL A 45 5.53 -12.53 -0.75
C VAL A 45 4.46 -11.63 -1.33
N LYS A 46 3.63 -11.06 -0.47
CA LYS A 46 2.70 -9.99 -0.85
C LYS A 46 3.24 -8.70 -0.28
N GLU A 47 3.50 -7.72 -1.14
CA GLU A 47 3.98 -6.40 -0.74
C GLU A 47 2.85 -5.39 -0.89
N VAL A 48 2.75 -4.50 0.10
CA VAL A 48 1.77 -3.42 0.18
C VAL A 48 2.52 -2.14 0.50
N ILE A 49 2.31 -1.10 -0.30
CA ILE A 49 2.85 0.24 -0.09
C ILE A 49 1.68 1.17 0.16
N LEU A 50 1.73 1.89 1.28
CA LEU A 50 0.74 2.91 1.62
C LEU A 50 1.26 4.28 1.21
N PHE A 51 0.45 5.00 0.44
CA PHE A 51 0.61 6.40 0.13
C PHE A 51 -0.50 7.21 0.78
N LYS A 52 -0.15 8.34 1.38
CA LYS A 52 -1.10 9.38 1.75
C LYS A 52 -1.20 10.36 0.58
N ILE A 53 -2.41 10.68 0.16
CA ILE A 53 -2.66 11.67 -0.88
C ILE A 53 -3.06 12.98 -0.20
N GLU A 54 -2.30 14.04 -0.45
CA GLU A 54 -2.61 15.39 0.02
C GLU A 54 -2.51 16.37 -1.16
N ASN A 55 -3.62 17.05 -1.44
CA ASN A 55 -3.74 17.99 -2.55
C ASN A 55 -3.30 17.39 -3.91
N GLY A 56 -3.69 16.13 -4.14
CA GLY A 56 -3.39 15.35 -5.34
C GLY A 56 -1.96 14.79 -5.42
N LYS A 57 -1.14 14.97 -4.38
CA LYS A 57 0.24 14.45 -4.33
C LYS A 57 0.34 13.23 -3.43
N GLU A 58 0.99 12.18 -3.92
CA GLU A 58 1.30 10.98 -3.16
C GLU A 58 2.53 11.19 -2.27
N ILE A 59 2.39 10.84 -1.00
CA ILE A 59 3.46 10.80 -0.01
C ILE A 59 3.53 9.37 0.49
N GLU A 60 4.63 8.69 0.23
CA GLU A 60 4.84 7.33 0.75
C GLU A 60 4.92 7.36 2.28
N ILE A 61 4.09 6.55 2.91
CA ILE A 61 4.06 6.38 4.37
C ILE A 61 4.93 5.20 4.78
N GLY A 62 4.87 4.12 4.01
CA GLY A 62 5.70 2.94 4.23
C GLY A 62 5.29 1.74 3.38
N SER A 63 6.16 0.74 3.38
CA SER A 63 5.99 -0.54 2.70
C SER A 63 5.94 -1.67 3.72
N PHE A 64 5.04 -2.62 3.50
CA PHE A 64 4.79 -3.77 4.36
C PHE A 64 4.68 -5.03 3.51
N SER A 65 4.97 -6.17 4.11
CA SER A 65 4.91 -7.48 3.49
C SER A 65 4.10 -8.47 4.34
N ASN A 66 3.60 -9.53 3.72
CA ASN A 66 2.91 -10.61 4.44
C ASN A 66 3.83 -11.39 5.41
N LYS A 67 5.13 -11.11 5.41
CA LYS A 67 6.10 -11.66 6.36
C LYS A 67 6.27 -10.77 7.60
N ASP A 68 5.80 -9.52 7.55
CA ASP A 68 5.86 -8.60 8.68
C ASP A 68 4.84 -8.97 9.76
N ASN A 69 5.18 -8.71 11.01
CA ASN A 69 4.28 -8.95 12.13
C ASN A 69 3.12 -7.94 12.08
N ALA A 70 1.88 -8.44 12.08
CA ALA A 70 0.68 -7.59 12.03
C ALA A 70 0.63 -6.54 13.15
N LEU A 71 1.19 -6.83 14.33
CA LEU A 71 1.24 -5.89 15.44
C LEU A 71 2.21 -4.74 15.15
N ASP A 72 3.34 -5.02 14.52
CA ASP A 72 4.34 -4.01 14.17
C ASP A 72 3.83 -3.11 13.03
N VAL A 73 3.12 -3.69 12.06
CA VAL A 73 2.41 -2.94 11.01
C VAL A 73 1.34 -2.03 11.63
N ALA A 74 0.53 -2.53 12.56
CA ALA A 74 -0.49 -1.74 13.24
C ALA A 74 0.11 -0.59 14.06
N LYS A 75 1.22 -0.84 14.77
CA LYS A 75 1.96 0.21 15.52
C LYS A 75 2.53 1.28 14.60
N ALA A 76 3.13 0.88 13.47
CA ALA A 76 3.66 1.83 12.48
C ALA A 76 2.56 2.75 11.93
N LEU A 77 1.31 2.27 11.92
CA LEU A 77 0.17 2.98 11.36
C LEU A 77 -0.81 3.56 12.41
N GLU A 78 -0.46 3.58 13.69
CA GLU A 78 -1.35 3.98 14.79
C GLU A 78 -1.91 5.41 14.64
N LYS A 79 -1.16 6.29 13.96
CA LYS A 79 -1.56 7.69 13.70
C LYS A 79 -2.56 7.86 12.55
N TYR A 80 -2.86 6.79 11.82
CA TYR A 80 -3.76 6.82 10.67
C TYR A 80 -5.15 6.27 11.02
N PRO A 81 -6.19 6.56 10.21
CA PRO A 81 -7.52 6.03 10.47
C PRO A 81 -7.50 4.51 10.58
N ALA A 82 -8.16 3.96 11.60
CA ALA A 82 -8.19 2.51 11.87
C ALA A 82 -8.58 1.67 10.64
N ARG A 83 -9.49 2.19 9.81
CA ARG A 83 -9.93 1.56 8.55
C ARG A 83 -8.82 1.41 7.52
N VAL A 84 -7.88 2.37 7.45
CA VAL A 84 -6.70 2.27 6.56
C VAL A 84 -5.81 1.12 7.03
N VAL A 85 -5.60 1.01 8.33
CA VAL A 85 -4.81 -0.08 8.94
C VAL A 85 -5.46 -1.44 8.67
N GLU A 86 -6.78 -1.54 8.88
CA GLU A 86 -7.56 -2.75 8.60
C GLU A 86 -7.45 -3.16 7.13
N GLU A 87 -7.59 -2.21 6.19
CA GLU A 87 -7.47 -2.50 4.76
C GLU A 87 -6.06 -2.96 4.36
N ILE A 88 -5.01 -2.42 4.99
CA ILE A 88 -3.64 -2.89 4.78
C ILE A 88 -3.48 -4.32 5.30
N LEU A 89 -3.89 -4.59 6.54
CA LEU A 89 -3.80 -5.93 7.12
C LEU A 89 -4.62 -6.96 6.33
N GLN A 90 -5.81 -6.58 5.84
CA GLN A 90 -6.60 -7.44 4.95
C GLN A 90 -5.93 -7.64 3.59
N THR A 91 -5.24 -6.61 3.08
CA THR A 91 -4.50 -6.70 1.83
C THR A 91 -3.22 -7.52 1.99
N LEU A 92 -2.65 -7.64 3.19
CA LEU A 92 -1.48 -8.47 3.48
C LEU A 92 -1.81 -9.96 3.71
N LYS A 93 -3.06 -10.29 4.08
CA LYS A 93 -3.56 -11.68 4.11
C LYS A 93 -3.55 -12.30 2.71
#